data_AF-A0A1Y2AS89-F1
#
_entry.id   AF-A0A1Y2AS89-F1
#
_cell.length_a   1.000
_cell.length_b   1.000
_cell.length_c   1.000
_cell.angle_alpha   90.00
_cell.angle_beta   90.00
_cell.angle_gamma   90.00
#
_symmetry.space_group_name_H-M   'P 1'
#
loop_
_entity.id
_entity.type
_entity.pdbx_description
1 polymer ?
#
loop_
_entity_poly.entity_id
_entity_poly.type
_entity_poly.pdbx_seq_one_letter_code
_entity_poly.pdbx_strand_id
1 'polypeptide(L)'
;MKISSNIFIALLNIVSVFSKNCNKVNSQCGGKNWAGVTCCETGYKCQKVNEWYSECNLYSEGDESSLTESEVDSTDTVVYEIKPITIWTVGDSTVSSFNDTYYYPRYGYGTQLDKYMNEYVTINNLAFSGESSKSFTTLDNYQILLNGMKAGDYLTIGFGHNDQKRDERRYTNPNGNYTVPGSFANSLYENYIKIAMEKGVHVILATPIVRRPNKGYWTDERLHITEEKDGYEGGNYPQVIRDLGKEFNIPVIDMTVKTKALHDSMGIENTVYLNAWVTDDPATVDNTHTNIWGAMYNAYLITRGIKELEIPEISDYVIDDEAPSKEEFLISNPDYIK
;
A
#
# COMPACT_ATOMS: atom_id res chain seq x y z
N MET A 1 -6.91 -41.96 63.49
CA MET A 1 -7.14 -42.41 62.10
C MET A 1 -6.20 -41.61 61.21
N LYS A 2 -5.19 -42.26 60.61
CA LYS A 2 -4.21 -41.62 59.71
C LYS A 2 -4.91 -41.35 58.37
N ILE A 3 -4.89 -40.11 57.89
CA ILE A 3 -5.03 -39.81 56.46
C ILE A 3 -3.97 -38.76 56.12
N SER A 4 -2.91 -39.23 55.47
CA SER A 4 -1.88 -38.42 54.81
C SER A 4 -2.47 -37.84 53.52
N SER A 5 -2.37 -36.52 53.33
CA SER A 5 -2.60 -35.90 52.03
C SER A 5 -1.35 -35.11 51.65
N ASN A 6 -0.64 -35.63 50.66
CA ASN A 6 0.53 -34.99 50.05
C ASN A 6 0.04 -33.83 49.17
N ILE A 7 0.36 -32.59 49.57
CA ILE A 7 0.23 -31.43 48.69
C ILE A 7 1.53 -31.25 47.94
N PHE A 8 1.45 -31.41 46.62
CA PHE A 8 2.50 -31.15 45.66
C PHE A 8 2.95 -29.69 45.72
N ILE A 9 4.23 -29.46 46.00
CA ILE A 9 4.89 -28.17 45.77
C ILE A 9 5.19 -28.10 44.27
N ALA A 10 4.43 -27.28 43.54
CA ALA A 10 4.76 -26.93 42.16
C ALA A 10 5.94 -25.94 42.18
N LEU A 11 7.13 -26.42 41.85
CA LEU A 11 8.27 -25.57 41.50
C LEU A 11 7.94 -24.84 40.19
N LEU A 12 7.73 -23.52 40.26
CA LEU A 12 7.82 -22.65 39.09
C LEU A 12 9.29 -22.65 38.63
N ASN A 13 9.58 -23.39 37.55
CA ASN A 13 10.77 -23.14 36.75
C ASN A 13 10.55 -21.85 35.96
N ILE A 14 11.15 -20.75 36.42
CA ILE A 14 11.32 -19.56 35.59
C ILE A 14 12.33 -19.94 34.51
N VAL A 15 11.84 -20.31 33.33
CA VAL A 15 12.67 -20.38 32.13
C VAL A 15 12.84 -18.95 31.66
N SER A 16 14.02 -18.37 31.87
CA SER A 16 14.42 -17.15 31.17
C SER A 16 14.47 -17.47 29.67
N VAL A 17 13.43 -17.11 28.93
CA VAL A 17 13.48 -17.11 27.47
C VAL A 17 14.40 -15.95 27.08
N PHE A 18 15.68 -16.24 26.97
CA PHE A 18 16.57 -15.37 26.20
C PHE A 18 16.14 -15.52 24.74
N SER A 19 15.43 -14.52 24.21
CA SER A 19 15.35 -14.31 22.77
C SER A 19 16.77 -14.09 22.27
N LYS A 20 17.44 -15.16 21.86
CA LYS A 20 18.72 -15.08 21.18
C LYS A 20 18.41 -14.58 19.78
N ASN A 21 18.53 -13.27 19.57
CA ASN A 21 18.53 -12.69 18.23
C ASN A 21 19.60 -13.41 17.41
N CYS A 22 19.22 -13.91 16.23
CA CYS A 22 20.16 -14.55 15.33
C CYS A 22 21.14 -13.52 14.77
N ASN A 23 22.29 -14.00 14.29
CA ASN A 23 23.32 -13.12 13.77
C ASN A 23 22.86 -12.48 12.45
N LYS A 24 23.20 -11.20 12.28
CA LYS A 24 22.94 -10.44 11.05
C LYS A 24 23.80 -10.96 9.89
N VAL A 25 23.43 -10.58 8.68
CA VAL A 25 24.29 -10.77 7.48
C VAL A 25 25.73 -10.32 7.75
N ASN A 26 26.70 -11.06 7.22
CA ASN A 26 28.15 -10.82 7.39
C ASN A 26 28.65 -10.84 8.84
N SER A 27 27.86 -11.38 9.77
CA SER A 27 28.30 -11.58 11.17
C SER A 27 28.74 -13.02 11.40
N GLN A 28 29.72 -13.20 12.30
CA GLN A 28 30.20 -14.52 12.67
C GLN A 28 29.10 -15.34 13.34
N CYS A 29 28.91 -16.56 12.86
CA CYS A 29 27.90 -17.50 13.35
C CYS A 29 28.50 -18.89 13.68
N GLY A 30 29.81 -19.07 13.49
CA GLY A 30 30.49 -20.33 13.78
C GLY A 30 32.00 -20.24 13.67
N GLY A 31 32.66 -21.38 13.88
CA GLY A 31 34.11 -21.52 13.90
C GLY A 31 34.62 -22.16 15.20
N LYS A 32 35.83 -22.74 15.14
CA LYS A 32 36.47 -23.35 16.30
C LYS A 32 36.69 -22.31 17.41
N ASN A 33 36.20 -22.62 18.61
CA ASN A 33 36.12 -21.74 19.80
C ASN A 33 35.07 -20.61 19.74
N TRP A 34 34.14 -20.60 18.77
CA TRP A 34 33.01 -19.67 18.79
C TRP A 34 32.03 -20.00 19.92
N ALA A 35 31.78 -19.04 20.82
CA ALA A 35 30.84 -19.16 21.95
C ALA A 35 29.52 -18.40 21.74
N GLY A 36 29.36 -17.72 20.60
CA GLY A 36 28.17 -16.94 20.27
C GLY A 36 27.03 -17.77 19.72
N VAL A 37 25.95 -17.10 19.30
CA VAL A 37 24.79 -17.78 18.69
C VAL A 37 25.15 -18.29 17.29
N THR A 38 24.51 -19.37 16.85
CA THR A 38 24.87 -20.05 15.59
C THR A 38 23.84 -19.91 14.49
N CYS A 39 22.68 -19.30 14.80
CA CYS A 39 21.66 -19.01 13.82
C CYS A 39 21.91 -17.65 13.13
N CYS A 40 21.36 -17.48 11.94
CA CYS A 40 21.34 -16.24 11.19
C CYS A 40 19.91 -15.72 11.07
N GLU A 41 19.74 -14.41 10.88
CA GLU A 41 18.43 -13.82 10.59
C GLU A 41 17.80 -14.48 9.35
N THR A 42 16.47 -14.41 9.26
CA THR A 42 15.70 -14.99 8.16
C THR A 42 16.27 -14.56 6.80
N GLY A 43 16.46 -15.50 5.88
CA GLY A 43 17.09 -15.28 4.57
C GLY A 43 18.60 -15.60 4.52
N TYR A 44 19.25 -15.83 5.66
CA TYR A 44 20.68 -16.11 5.74
C TYR A 44 20.95 -17.48 6.38
N LYS A 45 22.04 -18.14 5.96
CA LYS A 45 22.56 -19.35 6.62
C LYS A 45 24.01 -19.17 7.03
N CYS A 46 24.36 -19.85 8.12
CA CYS A 46 25.73 -19.85 8.63
C CYS A 46 26.61 -20.72 7.73
N GLN A 47 27.48 -20.09 6.95
CA GLN A 47 28.37 -20.76 6.00
C GLN A 47 29.80 -20.78 6.54
N LYS A 48 30.45 -21.94 6.48
CA LYS A 48 31.83 -22.09 6.93
C LYS A 48 32.78 -21.44 5.92
N VAL A 49 33.54 -20.44 6.38
CA VAL A 49 34.61 -19.81 5.58
C VAL A 49 35.92 -20.56 5.78
N ASN A 50 36.25 -20.91 7.02
CA ASN A 50 37.39 -21.75 7.37
C ASN A 50 37.15 -22.46 8.72
N GLU A 51 38.14 -23.18 9.26
CA GLU A 51 37.96 -23.93 10.51
C GLU A 51 37.69 -23.04 11.74
N TRP A 52 38.10 -21.77 11.71
CA TRP A 52 37.98 -20.81 12.83
C TRP A 52 36.84 -19.80 12.64
N TYR A 53 36.26 -19.71 11.44
CA TYR A 53 35.28 -18.68 11.09
C TYR A 53 34.17 -19.22 10.18
N SER A 54 32.93 -18.94 10.55
CA SER A 54 31.73 -19.14 9.73
C SER A 54 30.86 -17.89 9.83
N GLU A 55 30.18 -17.53 8.75
CA GLU A 55 29.52 -16.24 8.57
C GLU A 55 28.11 -16.39 8.02
N CYS A 56 27.20 -15.50 8.42
CA CYS A 56 25.83 -15.46 7.90
C CYS A 56 25.80 -14.87 6.50
N ASN A 57 25.60 -15.74 5.51
CA ASN A 57 25.52 -15.37 4.11
C ASN A 57 24.18 -15.80 3.52
N LEU A 58 23.79 -15.16 2.41
CA LEU A 58 22.55 -15.49 1.71
C LEU A 58 22.55 -16.97 1.33
N TYR A 59 21.45 -17.63 1.64
CA TYR A 59 21.29 -19.03 1.32
C TYR A 59 20.72 -19.20 -0.08
N SER A 60 21.57 -19.59 -1.04
CA SER A 60 21.14 -20.24 -2.28
C SER A 60 20.98 -21.74 -2.01
N GLU A 61 19.79 -22.30 -2.23
CA GLU A 61 19.61 -23.75 -2.16
C GLU A 61 20.42 -24.46 -3.25
N GLY A 62 21.37 -25.30 -2.82
CA GLY A 62 21.98 -26.31 -3.69
C GLY A 62 23.48 -26.48 -3.46
N ASP A 63 23.87 -27.25 -2.43
CA ASP A 63 25.12 -28.03 -2.49
C ASP A 63 25.19 -29.09 -1.38
N GLU A 64 24.93 -30.35 -1.75
CA GLU A 64 25.70 -31.49 -1.23
C GLU A 64 25.71 -32.62 -2.28
N SER A 65 26.85 -33.29 -2.39
CA SER A 65 27.42 -33.92 -3.58
C SER A 65 26.91 -35.33 -3.94
N SER A 66 27.01 -35.75 -5.22
CA SER A 66 27.90 -36.86 -5.65
C SER A 66 27.83 -37.20 -7.15
N LEU A 67 29.02 -37.31 -7.74
CA LEU A 67 29.49 -37.96 -8.98
C LEU A 67 28.47 -38.64 -9.92
N THR A 68 28.41 -38.21 -11.19
CA THR A 68 28.80 -38.99 -12.41
C THR A 68 28.72 -38.13 -13.67
N GLU A 69 29.71 -38.28 -14.57
CA GLU A 69 29.76 -37.74 -15.94
C GLU A 69 28.54 -38.14 -16.79
N SER A 70 27.87 -37.16 -17.43
CA SER A 70 27.47 -37.20 -18.86
C SER A 70 26.55 -36.02 -19.25
N GLU A 71 26.97 -35.30 -20.29
CA GLU A 71 26.21 -34.65 -21.37
C GLU A 71 24.81 -34.02 -21.13
N VAL A 72 24.75 -32.70 -21.43
CA VAL A 72 23.65 -31.92 -22.05
C VAL A 72 22.31 -31.78 -21.28
N ASP A 73 22.03 -30.59 -20.76
CA ASP A 73 20.98 -29.68 -21.26
C ASP A 73 21.07 -28.32 -20.54
N SER A 74 21.12 -27.23 -21.30
CA SER A 74 21.23 -25.87 -20.77
C SER A 74 19.84 -25.31 -20.46
N THR A 75 19.36 -25.50 -19.24
CA THR A 75 18.25 -24.69 -18.72
C THR A 75 18.82 -23.39 -18.15
N ASP A 76 18.76 -22.35 -18.97
CA ASP A 76 19.10 -20.97 -18.65
C ASP A 76 18.29 -20.54 -17.42
N THR A 77 18.92 -20.62 -16.25
CA THR A 77 18.31 -20.17 -15.00
C THR A 77 18.50 -18.67 -14.95
N VAL A 78 17.51 -17.92 -15.44
CA VAL A 78 17.48 -16.46 -15.34
C VAL A 78 17.43 -16.11 -13.85
N VAL A 79 18.58 -15.77 -13.28
CA VAL A 79 18.67 -15.16 -11.96
C VAL A 79 18.11 -13.75 -12.11
N TYR A 80 16.84 -13.55 -11.74
CA TYR A 80 16.26 -12.22 -11.65
C TYR A 80 17.00 -11.48 -10.53
N GLU A 81 17.77 -10.45 -10.90
CA GLU A 81 18.34 -9.50 -9.96
C GLU A 81 17.17 -8.80 -9.26
N ILE A 82 16.92 -9.11 -7.97
CA ILE A 82 15.91 -8.42 -7.19
C ILE A 82 16.38 -6.99 -6.96
N LYS A 83 15.88 -6.07 -7.78
CA LYS A 83 16.20 -4.64 -7.70
C LYS A 83 15.26 -3.96 -6.72
N PRO A 84 15.78 -3.16 -5.78
CA PRO A 84 14.93 -2.28 -5.00
C PRO A 84 14.14 -1.34 -5.91
N ILE A 85 12.81 -1.33 -5.75
CA ILE A 85 11.89 -0.52 -6.55
C ILE A 85 11.27 0.55 -5.68
N THR A 86 11.08 1.75 -6.24
CA THR A 86 10.29 2.80 -5.58
C THR A 86 8.90 2.87 -6.20
N ILE A 87 7.87 2.89 -5.36
CA ILE A 87 6.51 3.26 -5.77
C ILE A 87 6.27 4.70 -5.33
N TRP A 88 6.20 5.58 -6.31
CA TRP A 88 5.77 6.96 -6.14
C TRP A 88 4.25 6.99 -6.08
N THR A 89 3.69 7.47 -4.98
CA THR A 89 2.24 7.53 -4.78
C THR A 89 1.79 8.98 -4.77
N VAL A 90 0.91 9.36 -5.70
CA VAL A 90 0.29 10.68 -5.75
C VAL A 90 -1.21 10.58 -5.71
N GLY A 91 -1.86 11.60 -5.16
CA GLY A 91 -3.29 11.60 -5.00
C GLY A 91 -3.77 12.71 -4.08
N ASP A 92 -5.06 12.63 -3.77
CA ASP A 92 -5.75 13.57 -2.91
C ASP A 92 -5.72 13.17 -1.42
N SER A 93 -6.64 13.72 -0.64
CA SER A 93 -6.74 13.47 0.80
C SER A 93 -7.05 12.02 1.16
N THR A 94 -7.62 11.23 0.25
CA THR A 94 -7.87 9.79 0.48
C THR A 94 -6.61 8.95 0.34
N VAL A 95 -5.51 9.53 -0.13
CA VAL A 95 -4.21 8.89 -0.33
C VAL A 95 -3.14 9.45 0.62
N SER A 96 -3.26 10.74 0.99
CA SER A 96 -2.26 11.49 1.76
C SER A 96 -2.11 11.09 3.23
N SER A 97 -0.99 11.47 3.82
CA SER A 97 -0.82 11.52 5.28
C SER A 97 -1.59 12.67 5.91
N PHE A 98 -1.95 12.52 7.18
CA PHE A 98 -2.54 13.58 8.00
C PHE A 98 -1.80 13.70 9.33
N ASN A 99 -1.95 14.85 9.95
CA ASN A 99 -1.63 15.08 11.35
C ASN A 99 -2.77 15.93 11.94
N ASP A 100 -3.79 15.26 12.47
CA ASP A 100 -4.94 15.93 13.07
C ASP A 100 -5.40 15.25 14.37
N THR A 101 -6.29 15.94 15.08
CA THR A 101 -6.73 15.58 16.43
C THR A 101 -8.12 14.95 16.43
N TYR A 102 -8.52 14.28 15.35
CA TYR A 102 -9.80 13.56 15.30
C TYR A 102 -9.77 12.40 16.32
N TYR A 103 -10.93 12.00 16.84
CA TYR A 103 -11.04 10.84 17.72
C TYR A 103 -10.61 9.55 17.01
N TYR A 104 -11.07 9.33 15.78
CA TYR A 104 -10.42 8.41 14.84
C TYR A 104 -9.74 9.25 13.76
N PRO A 105 -8.39 9.42 13.80
CA PRO A 105 -7.66 10.29 12.88
C PRO A 105 -7.82 9.89 11.43
N ARG A 106 -7.66 10.86 10.53
CA ARG A 106 -7.70 10.59 9.09
C ARG A 106 -6.40 9.92 8.65
N TYR A 107 -6.52 8.93 7.78
CA TYR A 107 -5.41 8.29 7.09
C TYR A 107 -5.80 8.07 5.64
N GLY A 108 -4.90 8.44 4.73
CA GLY A 108 -4.99 8.04 3.33
C GLY A 108 -4.29 6.70 3.11
N TYR A 109 -4.82 5.90 2.18
CA TYR A 109 -4.34 4.54 1.96
C TYR A 109 -2.88 4.47 1.48
N GLY A 110 -2.37 5.53 0.85
CA GLY A 110 -0.97 5.61 0.43
C GLY A 110 0.02 5.51 1.59
N THR A 111 -0.42 5.82 2.82
CA THR A 111 0.41 5.70 4.03
C THR A 111 0.53 4.28 4.57
N GLN A 112 -0.24 3.33 4.01
CA GLN A 112 -0.36 1.95 4.49
C GLN A 112 0.07 0.92 3.44
N LEU A 113 0.48 1.35 2.24
CA LEU A 113 0.87 0.44 1.16
C LEU A 113 2.09 -0.41 1.52
N ASP A 114 3.02 0.14 2.31
CA ASP A 114 4.26 -0.53 2.75
C ASP A 114 3.97 -1.80 3.58
N LYS A 115 2.81 -1.87 4.24
CA LYS A 115 2.41 -3.03 5.06
C LYS A 115 2.17 -4.29 4.24
N TYR A 116 1.88 -4.14 2.94
CA TYR A 116 1.53 -5.24 2.05
C TYR A 116 2.57 -5.48 0.96
N MET A 117 3.74 -4.84 1.06
CA MET A 117 4.85 -5.00 0.14
C MET A 117 6.07 -5.55 0.89
N ASN A 118 6.87 -6.38 0.22
CA ASN A 118 8.08 -6.90 0.80
C ASN A 118 9.15 -5.80 0.97
N GLU A 119 10.24 -6.15 1.64
CA GLU A 119 11.32 -5.23 2.02
C GLU A 119 12.10 -4.59 0.86
N TYR A 120 11.91 -5.07 -0.38
CA TYR A 120 12.56 -4.51 -1.57
C TYR A 120 11.79 -3.34 -2.19
N VAL A 121 10.58 -3.05 -1.70
CA VAL A 121 9.77 -1.93 -2.18
C VAL A 121 9.84 -0.76 -1.20
N THR A 122 10.19 0.42 -1.72
CA THR A 122 10.04 1.68 -0.99
C THR A 122 8.78 2.40 -1.47
N ILE A 123 7.86 2.69 -0.55
CA ILE A 123 6.70 3.55 -0.84
C ILE A 123 7.10 5.01 -0.56
N ASN A 124 7.05 5.84 -1.59
CA ASN A 124 7.17 7.29 -1.44
C ASN A 124 5.81 7.96 -1.66
N ASN A 125 5.06 8.15 -0.58
CA ASN A 125 3.76 8.80 -0.63
C ASN A 125 3.88 10.33 -0.63
N LEU A 126 3.63 10.91 -1.79
CA LEU A 126 3.66 12.35 -2.02
C LEU A 126 2.26 12.96 -2.10
N ALA A 127 1.19 12.17 -1.96
CA ALA A 127 -0.18 12.66 -2.00
C ALA A 127 -0.42 13.77 -0.97
N PHE A 128 -1.28 14.73 -1.33
CA PHE A 128 -1.52 15.90 -0.49
C PHE A 128 -3.01 16.23 -0.38
N SER A 129 -3.45 16.47 0.86
CA SER A 129 -4.86 16.69 1.15
C SER A 129 -5.39 17.95 0.49
N GLY A 130 -6.53 17.82 -0.18
CA GLY A 130 -7.25 18.94 -0.81
C GLY A 130 -6.85 19.22 -2.27
N GLU A 131 -5.88 18.49 -2.80
CA GLU A 131 -5.41 18.62 -4.18
C GLU A 131 -6.16 17.72 -5.16
N SER A 132 -6.15 18.17 -6.41
CA SER A 132 -6.68 17.51 -7.61
C SER A 132 -5.53 17.19 -8.58
N SER A 133 -5.78 16.46 -9.67
CA SER A 133 -4.75 16.15 -10.67
C SER A 133 -4.13 17.41 -11.29
N LYS A 134 -4.90 18.51 -11.33
CA LYS A 134 -4.45 19.83 -11.75
C LYS A 134 -3.66 20.55 -10.66
N SER A 135 -4.24 20.72 -9.49
CA SER A 135 -3.71 21.61 -8.45
C SER A 135 -2.46 21.08 -7.75
N PHE A 136 -2.31 19.75 -7.67
CA PHE A 136 -1.11 19.10 -7.13
C PHE A 136 0.18 19.54 -7.84
N THR A 137 0.11 19.87 -9.14
CA THR A 137 1.27 20.29 -9.95
C THR A 137 1.95 21.57 -9.46
N THR A 138 1.29 22.34 -8.60
CA THR A 138 1.81 23.57 -8.02
C THR A 138 2.60 23.36 -6.73
N LEU A 139 2.62 22.14 -6.19
CA LEU A 139 3.28 21.82 -4.93
C LEU A 139 4.74 21.43 -5.12
N ASP A 140 5.54 21.63 -4.07
CA ASP A 140 6.92 21.11 -4.00
C ASP A 140 6.95 19.58 -4.15
N ASN A 141 5.91 18.88 -3.65
CA ASN A 141 5.73 17.44 -3.81
C ASN A 141 5.77 17.00 -5.28
N TYR A 142 5.21 17.79 -6.19
CA TYR A 142 5.26 17.50 -7.61
C TYR A 142 6.69 17.63 -8.17
N GLN A 143 7.47 18.61 -7.69
CA GLN A 143 8.89 18.71 -8.07
C GLN A 143 9.71 17.55 -7.52
N ILE A 144 9.43 17.09 -6.29
CA ILE A 144 10.05 15.89 -5.71
C ILE A 144 9.76 14.66 -6.59
N LEU A 145 8.50 14.49 -7.03
CA LEU A 145 8.11 13.42 -7.94
C LEU A 145 8.93 13.46 -9.25
N LEU A 146 8.92 14.60 -9.95
CA LEU A 146 9.56 14.74 -11.26
C LEU A 146 11.07 14.47 -11.21
N ASN A 147 11.72 14.90 -10.13
CA ASN A 147 13.15 14.76 -9.93
C ASN A 147 13.55 13.38 -9.40
N GLY A 148 12.68 12.71 -8.65
CA GLY A 148 12.97 11.44 -8.00
C GLY A 148 12.71 10.20 -8.85
N MET A 149 11.69 10.25 -9.71
CA MET A 149 11.31 9.14 -10.59
C MET A 149 12.45 8.73 -11.54
N LYS A 150 12.72 7.42 -11.60
CA LYS A 150 13.72 6.79 -12.50
C LYS A 150 13.15 5.54 -13.16
N ALA A 151 13.80 5.10 -14.24
CA ALA A 151 13.39 3.90 -14.97
C ALA A 151 13.33 2.65 -14.05
N GLY A 152 12.27 1.86 -14.19
CA GLY A 152 11.97 0.68 -13.37
C GLY A 152 11.20 0.99 -12.07
N ASP A 153 11.01 2.26 -11.70
CA ASP A 153 10.08 2.62 -10.62
C ASP A 153 8.62 2.49 -11.08
N TYR A 154 7.69 2.61 -10.13
CA TYR A 154 6.26 2.68 -10.38
C TYR A 154 5.68 4.00 -9.91
N LEU A 155 4.62 4.47 -10.58
CA LEU A 155 3.81 5.61 -10.19
C LEU A 155 2.35 5.17 -10.04
N THR A 156 1.82 5.24 -8.82
CA THR A 156 0.39 5.04 -8.55
C THR A 156 -0.32 6.40 -8.46
N ILE A 157 -1.42 6.57 -9.19
CA ILE A 157 -2.17 7.84 -9.27
C ILE A 157 -3.60 7.65 -8.76
N GLY A 158 -3.96 8.35 -7.67
CA GLY A 158 -5.29 8.29 -7.04
C GLY A 158 -5.93 9.67 -6.85
N PHE A 159 -6.45 10.25 -7.93
CA PHE A 159 -7.18 11.53 -7.93
C PHE A 159 -8.66 11.35 -8.28
N GLY A 160 -9.45 12.42 -8.15
CA GLY A 160 -10.88 12.46 -8.50
C GLY A 160 -11.77 13.16 -7.47
N HIS A 161 -11.48 13.07 -6.16
CA HIS A 161 -12.37 13.69 -5.15
C HIS A 161 -12.42 15.22 -5.24
N ASN A 162 -11.31 15.81 -5.65
CA ASN A 162 -11.13 17.25 -5.70
C ASN A 162 -11.20 17.81 -7.12
N ASP A 163 -10.95 16.99 -8.13
CA ASP A 163 -11.14 17.32 -9.55
C ASP A 163 -12.60 17.69 -9.85
N GLN A 164 -13.53 17.06 -9.15
CA GLN A 164 -14.96 17.40 -9.19
C GLN A 164 -15.36 18.67 -8.42
N LYS A 165 -14.42 19.40 -7.80
CA LYS A 165 -14.75 20.63 -7.07
C LYS A 165 -14.97 21.76 -8.07
N ARG A 166 -16.04 22.52 -7.83
CA ARG A 166 -16.48 23.64 -8.68
C ARG A 166 -15.71 24.92 -8.38
N ASP A 167 -14.40 24.85 -8.51
CA ASP A 167 -13.50 25.99 -8.38
C ASP A 167 -12.35 25.93 -9.39
N GLU A 168 -11.89 27.10 -9.80
CA GLU A 168 -10.87 27.26 -10.84
C GLU A 168 -9.55 26.55 -10.50
N ARG A 169 -9.18 26.50 -9.22
CA ARG A 169 -7.91 25.91 -8.76
C ARG A 169 -7.89 24.41 -9.04
N ARG A 170 -8.97 23.72 -8.72
CA ARG A 170 -8.99 22.25 -8.67
C ARG A 170 -9.72 21.59 -9.83
N TYR A 171 -10.74 22.24 -10.37
CA TYR A 171 -11.62 21.64 -11.36
C TYR A 171 -10.86 21.16 -12.60
N THR A 172 -11.22 19.97 -13.07
CA THR A 172 -10.90 19.46 -14.41
C THR A 172 -12.15 18.86 -15.01
N ASN A 173 -12.45 19.15 -16.27
CA ASN A 173 -13.69 18.71 -16.90
C ASN A 173 -13.71 17.17 -17.04
N PRO A 174 -14.70 16.45 -16.48
CA PRO A 174 -14.76 14.99 -16.62
C PRO A 174 -15.12 14.56 -18.05
N ASN A 175 -15.46 15.49 -18.93
CA ASN A 175 -15.72 15.27 -20.35
C ASN A 175 -14.48 15.62 -21.19
N GLY A 176 -14.33 14.91 -22.31
CA GLY A 176 -13.16 15.04 -23.19
C GLY A 176 -12.08 14.00 -22.89
N ASN A 177 -11.25 13.71 -23.91
CA ASN A 177 -10.17 12.73 -23.81
C ASN A 177 -8.84 13.41 -23.44
N TYR A 178 -7.76 12.63 -23.47
CA TYR A 178 -6.42 13.08 -23.07
C TYR A 178 -5.84 14.21 -23.94
N THR A 179 -6.41 14.52 -25.10
CA THR A 179 -5.93 15.61 -25.98
C THR A 179 -6.70 16.91 -25.81
N VAL A 180 -7.78 16.93 -25.03
CA VAL A 180 -8.61 18.13 -24.79
C VAL A 180 -8.07 18.90 -23.58
N PRO A 181 -7.48 20.10 -23.75
CA PRO A 181 -6.93 20.85 -22.63
C PRO A 181 -7.98 21.16 -21.57
N GLY A 182 -7.63 20.93 -20.30
CA GLY A 182 -8.53 21.16 -19.16
C GLY A 182 -9.49 20.02 -18.85
N SER A 183 -9.53 18.95 -19.65
CA SER A 183 -10.20 17.71 -19.26
C SER A 183 -9.43 16.99 -18.15
N PHE A 184 -10.12 16.18 -17.35
CA PHE A 184 -9.52 15.33 -16.34
C PHE A 184 -8.56 14.31 -16.98
N ALA A 185 -8.96 13.74 -18.12
CA ALA A 185 -8.12 12.83 -18.88
C ALA A 185 -6.79 13.49 -19.30
N ASN A 186 -6.85 14.70 -19.82
CA ASN A 186 -5.68 15.47 -20.25
C ASN A 186 -4.80 15.84 -19.04
N SER A 187 -5.41 16.25 -17.93
CA SER A 187 -4.67 16.56 -16.71
C SER A 187 -3.91 15.35 -16.16
N LEU A 188 -4.53 14.16 -16.12
CA LEU A 188 -3.83 12.94 -15.72
C LEU A 188 -2.71 12.59 -16.72
N TYR A 189 -2.97 12.73 -18.02
CA TYR A 189 -2.04 12.33 -19.06
C TYR A 189 -0.80 13.23 -19.13
N GLU A 190 -0.98 14.54 -19.35
CA GLU A 190 0.13 15.47 -19.57
C GLU A 190 0.94 15.73 -18.30
N ASN A 191 0.30 15.73 -17.11
CA ASN A 191 1.00 16.04 -15.86
C ASN A 191 1.69 14.81 -15.24
N TYR A 192 1.29 13.57 -15.58
CA TYR A 192 1.80 12.39 -14.87
C TYR A 192 2.14 11.24 -15.81
N ILE A 193 1.15 10.70 -16.53
CA ILE A 193 1.28 9.45 -17.28
C ILE A 193 2.40 9.55 -18.31
N LYS A 194 2.32 10.57 -19.17
CA LYS A 194 3.28 10.79 -20.26
C LYS A 194 4.71 10.95 -19.73
N ILE A 195 4.88 11.78 -18.70
CA ILE A 195 6.20 12.08 -18.11
C ILE A 195 6.80 10.83 -17.45
N ALA A 196 5.99 10.04 -16.73
CA ALA A 196 6.43 8.80 -16.11
C ALA A 196 6.87 7.78 -17.17
N MET A 197 6.06 7.56 -18.20
CA MET A 197 6.36 6.63 -19.29
C MET A 197 7.62 7.07 -20.08
N GLU A 198 7.80 8.36 -20.35
CA GLU A 198 9.01 8.91 -21.00
C GLU A 198 10.28 8.69 -20.15
N LYS A 199 10.15 8.58 -18.82
CA LYS A 199 11.24 8.26 -17.88
C LYS A 199 11.45 6.75 -17.67
N GLY A 200 10.65 5.90 -18.32
CA GLY A 200 10.67 4.45 -18.11
C GLY A 200 10.08 4.00 -16.77
N VAL A 201 9.22 4.82 -16.16
CA VAL A 201 8.46 4.50 -14.95
C VAL A 201 7.15 3.83 -15.35
N HIS A 202 6.79 2.74 -14.67
CA HIS A 202 5.53 2.05 -14.88
C HIS A 202 4.38 2.79 -14.19
N VAL A 203 3.26 3.00 -14.87
CA VAL A 203 2.10 3.69 -14.30
C VAL A 203 1.05 2.69 -13.85
N ILE A 204 0.41 2.96 -12.71
CA ILE A 204 -0.78 2.26 -12.22
C ILE A 204 -1.83 3.32 -11.88
N LEU A 205 -3.01 3.21 -12.45
CA LEU A 205 -4.11 4.13 -12.14
C LEU A 205 -5.03 3.52 -11.07
N ALA A 206 -5.49 4.34 -10.15
CA ALA A 206 -6.55 3.99 -9.21
C ALA A 206 -7.71 4.97 -9.37
N THR A 207 -8.93 4.44 -9.57
CA THR A 207 -10.14 5.26 -9.50
C THR A 207 -10.33 5.81 -8.07
N PRO A 208 -11.07 6.90 -7.83
CA PRO A 208 -11.31 7.38 -6.46
C PRO A 208 -12.06 6.33 -5.62
N ILE A 209 -11.74 6.26 -4.33
CA ILE A 209 -12.53 5.45 -3.39
C ILE A 209 -13.94 6.05 -3.26
N VAL A 210 -14.95 5.22 -3.00
CA VAL A 210 -16.30 5.75 -2.82
C VAL A 210 -16.42 6.62 -1.57
N ARG A 211 -17.33 7.58 -1.60
CA ARG A 211 -17.79 8.24 -0.38
C ARG A 211 -18.79 7.34 0.32
N ARG A 212 -18.70 7.21 1.65
CA ARG A 212 -19.59 6.32 2.41
C ARG A 212 -21.08 6.72 2.22
N PRO A 213 -22.00 5.78 1.91
CA PRO A 213 -23.40 6.06 1.59
C PRO A 213 -24.25 6.25 2.85
N ASN A 214 -24.08 7.39 3.53
CA ASN A 214 -24.69 7.70 4.84
C ASN A 214 -26.23 7.67 4.92
N LYS A 215 -26.94 7.53 3.80
CA LYS A 215 -28.41 7.43 3.74
C LYS A 215 -28.92 6.00 3.52
N GLY A 216 -28.02 5.01 3.46
CA GLY A 216 -28.35 3.61 3.26
C GLY A 216 -28.54 3.21 1.79
N TYR A 217 -28.28 4.14 0.86
CA TYR A 217 -28.33 3.89 -0.58
C TYR A 217 -27.25 4.70 -1.31
N TRP A 218 -26.84 4.21 -2.48
CA TRP A 218 -25.87 4.88 -3.34
C TRP A 218 -26.53 6.01 -4.13
N THR A 219 -25.81 7.11 -4.24
CA THR A 219 -26.08 8.17 -5.22
C THR A 219 -24.89 8.30 -6.14
N ASP A 220 -25.11 8.86 -7.32
CA ASP A 220 -24.07 9.16 -8.30
C ASP A 220 -22.90 9.95 -7.68
N GLU A 221 -23.20 10.95 -6.86
CA GLU A 221 -22.17 11.74 -6.16
C GLU A 221 -21.29 10.89 -5.23
N ARG A 222 -21.84 9.83 -4.59
CA ARG A 222 -21.06 8.91 -3.75
C ARG A 222 -20.10 8.03 -4.56
N LEU A 223 -20.36 7.92 -5.87
CA LEU A 223 -19.59 7.17 -6.84
C LEU A 223 -18.76 8.07 -7.77
N HIS A 224 -18.62 9.36 -7.46
CA HIS A 224 -17.87 10.32 -8.28
C HIS A 224 -18.43 10.51 -9.70
N ILE A 225 -19.76 10.39 -9.81
CA ILE A 225 -20.54 10.76 -10.98
C ILE A 225 -21.25 12.07 -10.61
N THR A 226 -20.87 13.17 -11.25
CA THR A 226 -21.37 14.50 -10.92
C THR A 226 -22.32 15.03 -11.96
N GLU A 227 -23.27 15.86 -11.52
CA GLU A 227 -24.14 16.64 -12.41
C GLU A 227 -23.51 18.00 -12.71
N GLU A 228 -23.88 18.56 -13.86
CA GLU A 228 -23.53 19.94 -14.20
C GLU A 228 -24.16 20.90 -13.19
N LYS A 229 -23.36 21.85 -12.67
CA LYS A 229 -23.87 22.96 -11.88
C LYS A 229 -22.82 24.05 -11.70
N ASP A 230 -23.28 25.28 -11.46
CA ASP A 230 -22.46 26.49 -11.25
C ASP A 230 -21.52 26.78 -12.43
N GLY A 231 -21.88 26.36 -13.66
CA GLY A 231 -21.05 26.50 -14.86
C GLY A 231 -19.95 25.44 -15.01
N TYR A 232 -19.94 24.42 -14.15
CA TYR A 232 -19.03 23.28 -14.22
C TYR A 232 -19.79 22.05 -14.69
N GLU A 233 -19.34 21.47 -15.79
CA GLU A 233 -19.92 20.26 -16.37
C GLU A 233 -19.83 19.06 -15.41
N GLY A 234 -20.85 18.21 -15.51
CA GLY A 234 -20.91 16.92 -14.82
C GLY A 234 -20.32 15.79 -15.66
N GLY A 235 -19.97 14.68 -15.02
CA GLY A 235 -19.47 13.49 -15.70
C GLY A 235 -19.02 12.41 -14.73
N ASN A 236 -18.48 11.33 -15.27
CA ASN A 236 -18.09 10.12 -14.53
C ASN A 236 -16.56 10.04 -14.41
N TYR A 237 -16.01 10.54 -13.31
CA TYR A 237 -14.55 10.57 -13.10
C TYR A 237 -13.90 9.18 -13.07
N PRO A 238 -14.48 8.15 -12.40
CA PRO A 238 -13.96 6.79 -12.48
C PRO A 238 -13.92 6.25 -13.91
N GLN A 239 -14.93 6.54 -14.74
CA GLN A 239 -14.96 6.07 -16.12
C GLN A 239 -13.82 6.67 -16.95
N VAL A 240 -13.52 7.96 -16.77
CA VAL A 240 -12.38 8.61 -17.45
C VAL A 240 -11.06 7.87 -17.16
N ILE A 241 -10.85 7.45 -15.92
CA ILE A 241 -9.64 6.71 -15.51
C ILE A 241 -9.61 5.32 -16.16
N ARG A 242 -10.74 4.61 -16.21
CA ARG A 242 -10.85 3.32 -16.91
C ARG A 242 -10.55 3.46 -18.40
N ASP A 243 -11.08 4.52 -19.03
CA ASP A 243 -10.90 4.78 -20.45
C ASP A 243 -9.44 5.10 -20.77
N LEU A 244 -8.76 5.89 -19.93
CA LEU A 244 -7.30 6.11 -20.04
C LEU A 244 -6.50 4.82 -19.89
N GLY A 245 -6.85 3.98 -18.91
CA GLY A 245 -6.21 2.68 -18.72
C GLY A 245 -6.29 1.81 -19.96
N LYS A 246 -7.48 1.76 -20.58
CA LYS A 246 -7.69 1.04 -21.83
C LYS A 246 -6.91 1.66 -23.00
N GLU A 247 -6.96 2.98 -23.16
CA GLU A 247 -6.32 3.69 -24.28
C GLU A 247 -4.80 3.49 -24.29
N PHE A 248 -4.15 3.55 -23.13
CA PHE A 248 -2.70 3.47 -23.00
C PHE A 248 -2.18 2.13 -22.50
N ASN A 249 -3.06 1.13 -22.36
CA ASN A 249 -2.74 -0.17 -21.79
C ASN A 249 -2.06 -0.06 -20.40
N ILE A 250 -2.61 0.83 -19.56
CA ILE A 250 -2.16 1.06 -18.19
C ILE A 250 -3.05 0.27 -17.24
N PRO A 251 -2.50 -0.53 -16.31
CA PRO A 251 -3.28 -1.21 -15.29
C PRO A 251 -4.14 -0.24 -14.48
N VAL A 252 -5.42 -0.56 -14.32
CA VAL A 252 -6.37 0.22 -13.52
C VAL A 252 -6.89 -0.63 -12.36
N ILE A 253 -6.56 -0.22 -11.14
CA ILE A 253 -7.15 -0.77 -9.93
C ILE A 253 -8.44 0.01 -9.66
N ASP A 254 -9.58 -0.61 -9.97
CA ASP A 254 -10.91 0.00 -9.83
C ASP A 254 -11.36 0.03 -8.36
N MET A 255 -10.76 0.94 -7.59
CA MET A 255 -11.11 1.20 -6.20
C MET A 255 -12.54 1.69 -6.02
N THR A 256 -13.17 2.34 -7.01
CA THR A 256 -14.59 2.70 -6.91
C THR A 256 -15.43 1.44 -6.81
N VAL A 257 -15.20 0.44 -7.68
CA VAL A 257 -15.90 -0.85 -7.62
C VAL A 257 -15.53 -1.63 -6.34
N LYS A 258 -14.24 -1.75 -6.02
CA LYS A 258 -13.77 -2.54 -4.86
C LYS A 258 -14.29 -1.95 -3.54
N THR A 259 -14.19 -0.64 -3.36
CA THR A 259 -14.65 0.00 -2.11
C THR A 259 -16.17 0.08 -2.04
N LYS A 260 -16.89 0.20 -3.15
CA LYS A 260 -18.35 0.04 -3.17
C LYS A 260 -18.75 -1.35 -2.68
N ALA A 261 -18.12 -2.40 -3.20
CA ALA A 261 -18.40 -3.79 -2.80
C ALA A 261 -18.10 -4.04 -1.32
N LEU A 262 -17.01 -3.47 -0.79
CA LEU A 262 -16.71 -3.50 0.65
C LEU A 262 -17.81 -2.83 1.48
N HIS A 263 -18.26 -1.65 1.07
CA HIS A 263 -19.33 -0.95 1.78
C HIS A 263 -20.65 -1.72 1.73
N ASP A 264 -20.97 -2.33 0.59
CA ASP A 264 -22.17 -3.16 0.40
C ASP A 264 -22.13 -4.40 1.31
N SER A 265 -20.98 -5.06 1.45
CA SER A 265 -20.84 -6.24 2.30
C SER A 265 -20.93 -5.94 3.80
N MET A 266 -20.47 -4.75 4.21
CA MET A 266 -20.49 -4.32 5.61
C MET A 266 -21.87 -3.82 6.07
N GLY A 267 -22.62 -3.18 5.17
CA GLY A 267 -23.87 -2.49 5.50
C GLY A 267 -23.66 -1.18 6.27
N ILE A 268 -24.65 -0.29 6.21
CA ILE A 268 -24.54 1.10 6.72
C ILE A 268 -24.03 1.18 8.16
N GLU A 269 -24.55 0.32 9.05
CA GLU A 269 -24.21 0.29 10.47
C GLU A 269 -22.72 0.03 10.74
N ASN A 270 -22.04 -0.71 9.87
CA ASN A 270 -20.63 -1.05 10.06
C ASN A 270 -19.70 -0.13 9.25
N THR A 271 -20.17 0.44 8.14
CA THR A 271 -19.32 1.28 7.28
C THR A 271 -18.76 2.50 8.01
N VAL A 272 -19.44 2.99 9.06
CA VAL A 272 -18.94 4.11 9.89
C VAL A 272 -17.55 3.83 10.47
N TYR A 273 -17.22 2.57 10.74
CA TYR A 273 -15.95 2.19 11.35
C TYR A 273 -14.77 2.24 10.39
N LEU A 274 -14.98 2.28 9.06
CA LEU A 274 -13.89 2.52 8.11
C LEU A 274 -13.43 4.00 8.13
N ASN A 275 -14.27 4.89 8.65
CA ASN A 275 -14.13 6.33 8.47
C ASN A 275 -13.62 7.04 9.72
N ALA A 276 -12.97 8.18 9.49
CA ALA A 276 -12.50 9.07 10.54
C ALA A 276 -13.67 9.72 11.27
N TRP A 277 -13.54 9.90 12.59
CA TRP A 277 -14.57 10.52 13.43
C TRP A 277 -13.98 11.75 14.11
N VAL A 278 -14.67 12.88 14.01
CA VAL A 278 -14.19 14.14 14.59
C VAL A 278 -14.15 14.04 16.12
N THR A 279 -15.18 13.44 16.72
CA THR A 279 -15.30 13.22 18.16
C THR A 279 -15.59 11.75 18.47
N ASP A 280 -15.72 11.42 19.76
CA ASP A 280 -16.15 10.10 20.23
C ASP A 280 -17.62 9.77 19.92
N ASP A 281 -18.33 10.65 19.19
CA ASP A 281 -19.70 10.45 18.72
C ASP A 281 -19.72 9.98 17.25
N PRO A 282 -20.26 8.78 16.96
CA PRO A 282 -20.41 8.27 15.59
C PRO A 282 -21.20 9.19 14.65
N ALA A 283 -22.03 10.10 15.17
CA ALA A 283 -22.73 11.11 14.38
C ALA A 283 -21.77 12.09 13.68
N THR A 284 -20.53 12.18 14.15
CA THR A 284 -19.48 13.05 13.58
C THR A 284 -18.62 12.36 12.52
N VAL A 285 -19.01 11.16 12.06
CA VAL A 285 -18.29 10.43 11.02
C VAL A 285 -18.07 11.26 9.75
N ASP A 286 -16.81 11.36 9.33
CA ASP A 286 -16.44 11.90 8.03
C ASP A 286 -16.80 10.89 6.93
N ASN A 287 -17.67 11.28 6.00
CA ASN A 287 -18.15 10.38 4.96
C ASN A 287 -17.19 10.23 3.77
N THR A 288 -15.98 10.78 3.87
CA THR A 288 -14.94 10.84 2.83
C THR A 288 -13.66 10.19 3.30
N HIS A 289 -13.14 10.66 4.44
CA HIS A 289 -11.81 10.28 4.89
C HIS A 289 -11.88 9.02 5.74
N THR A 290 -10.98 8.08 5.47
CA THR A 290 -10.82 6.85 6.24
C THR A 290 -10.02 7.08 7.50
N ASN A 291 -10.24 6.23 8.51
CA ASN A 291 -9.32 6.10 9.64
C ASN A 291 -8.19 5.10 9.32
N ILE A 292 -7.35 4.77 10.30
CA ILE A 292 -6.22 3.85 10.10
C ILE A 292 -6.67 2.49 9.58
N TRP A 293 -7.72 1.89 10.14
CA TRP A 293 -8.24 0.60 9.67
C TRP A 293 -8.79 0.70 8.25
N GLY A 294 -9.60 1.71 7.95
CA GLY A 294 -10.11 1.92 6.59
C GLY A 294 -9.01 2.17 5.56
N ALA A 295 -7.96 2.92 5.93
CA ALA A 295 -6.81 3.17 5.08
C ALA A 295 -6.00 1.90 4.83
N MET A 296 -5.79 1.07 5.85
CA MET A 296 -5.14 -0.24 5.72
C MET A 296 -5.96 -1.18 4.83
N TYR A 297 -7.29 -1.19 4.95
CA TYR A 297 -8.14 -2.03 4.10
C TYR A 297 -8.10 -1.56 2.64
N ASN A 298 -8.11 -0.25 2.41
CA ASN A 298 -7.96 0.30 1.06
C ASN A 298 -6.57 -0.02 0.47
N ALA A 299 -5.50 0.02 1.27
CA ALA A 299 -4.17 -0.38 0.83
C ALA A 299 -4.09 -1.89 0.51
N TYR A 300 -4.76 -2.73 1.30
CA TYR A 300 -4.95 -4.15 0.99
C TYR A 300 -5.66 -4.32 -0.36
N LEU A 301 -6.75 -3.60 -0.62
CA LEU A 301 -7.47 -3.66 -1.91
C LEU A 301 -6.62 -3.19 -3.09
N ILE A 302 -5.77 -2.18 -2.91
CA ILE A 302 -4.80 -1.74 -3.93
C ILE A 302 -3.83 -2.87 -4.24
N THR A 303 -3.15 -3.41 -3.22
CA THR A 303 -2.11 -4.42 -3.43
C THR A 303 -2.66 -5.77 -3.89
N ARG A 304 -3.86 -6.16 -3.48
CA ARG A 304 -4.59 -7.27 -4.10
C ARG A 304 -4.90 -6.98 -5.57
N GLY A 305 -5.32 -5.76 -5.90
CA GLY A 305 -5.53 -5.33 -7.28
C GLY A 305 -4.27 -5.44 -8.13
N ILE A 306 -3.08 -5.15 -7.57
CA ILE A 306 -1.79 -5.39 -8.23
C ILE A 306 -1.62 -6.87 -8.59
N LYS A 307 -1.82 -7.77 -7.63
CA LYS A 307 -1.71 -9.23 -7.87
C LYS A 307 -2.76 -9.76 -8.85
N GLU A 308 -4.02 -9.33 -8.71
CA GLU A 308 -5.14 -9.77 -9.56
C GLU A 308 -4.94 -9.37 -11.03
N LEU A 309 -4.29 -8.24 -11.28
CA LEU A 309 -3.99 -7.76 -12.63
C LEU A 309 -2.67 -8.31 -13.18
N GLU A 310 -1.96 -9.14 -12.40
CA GLU A 310 -0.65 -9.71 -12.76
C GLU A 310 0.31 -8.63 -13.27
N ILE A 311 0.33 -7.46 -12.62
CA ILE A 311 1.17 -6.34 -13.06
C ILE A 311 2.64 -6.80 -13.03
N PRO A 312 3.34 -6.80 -14.19
CA PRO A 312 4.66 -7.40 -14.30
C PRO A 312 5.63 -6.83 -13.27
N GLU A 313 6.50 -7.69 -12.75
CA GLU A 313 7.53 -7.43 -11.74
C GLU A 313 6.96 -7.04 -10.37
N ILE A 314 6.07 -6.06 -10.28
CA ILE A 314 5.59 -5.54 -9.00
C ILE A 314 4.68 -6.54 -8.24
N SER A 315 3.99 -7.44 -8.94
CA SER A 315 3.11 -8.45 -8.31
C SER A 315 3.86 -9.39 -7.36
N ASP A 316 5.12 -9.71 -7.67
CA ASP A 316 5.97 -10.60 -6.87
C ASP A 316 6.43 -9.94 -5.55
N TYR A 317 6.37 -8.60 -5.48
CA TYR A 317 6.70 -7.87 -4.27
C TYR A 317 5.54 -7.74 -3.30
N VAL A 318 4.32 -8.11 -3.71
CA VAL A 318 3.15 -8.04 -2.83
C VAL A 318 3.15 -9.23 -1.86
N ILE A 319 3.21 -8.96 -0.56
CA ILE A 319 3.12 -9.98 0.50
C ILE A 319 1.73 -10.59 0.50
N ASP A 320 1.62 -11.91 0.58
CA ASP A 320 0.33 -12.56 0.84
C ASP A 320 -0.04 -12.42 2.30
N ASP A 321 -1.06 -11.61 2.55
CA ASP A 321 -1.61 -11.31 3.86
C ASP A 321 -3.15 -11.32 3.78
N GLU A 322 -3.80 -11.45 4.94
CA GLU A 322 -5.25 -11.35 5.04
C GLU A 322 -5.70 -9.89 5.06
N ALA A 323 -7.00 -9.66 4.84
CA ALA A 323 -7.57 -8.33 5.00
C ALA A 323 -7.46 -7.89 6.47
N PRO A 324 -7.14 -6.61 6.75
CA PRO A 324 -6.90 -6.15 8.11
C PRO A 324 -8.18 -6.22 8.95
N SER A 325 -8.08 -6.81 10.15
CA SER A 325 -9.21 -6.90 11.07
C SER A 325 -9.51 -5.56 11.73
N LYS A 326 -10.80 -5.30 11.97
CA LYS A 326 -11.23 -4.07 12.66
C LYS A 326 -10.73 -4.06 14.10
N GLU A 327 -10.82 -5.19 14.78
CA GLU A 327 -10.51 -5.37 16.19
C GLU A 327 -9.03 -5.09 16.50
N GLU A 328 -8.14 -5.35 15.53
CA GLU A 328 -6.71 -5.11 15.66
C GLU A 328 -6.32 -3.66 15.33
N PHE A 329 -6.92 -3.09 14.27
CA PHE A 329 -6.41 -1.85 13.68
C PHE A 329 -7.28 -0.62 13.91
N LEU A 330 -8.52 -0.75 14.38
CA LEU A 330 -9.33 0.42 14.71
C LEU A 330 -8.91 0.98 16.07
N ILE A 331 -8.04 1.98 16.03
CA ILE A 331 -7.42 2.59 17.23
C ILE A 331 -7.87 4.05 17.33
N SER A 332 -8.42 4.43 18.49
CA SER A 332 -8.74 5.81 18.81
C SER A 332 -7.49 6.61 19.12
N ASN A 333 -7.50 7.89 18.81
CA ASN A 333 -6.43 8.82 19.12
C ASN A 333 -6.26 8.96 20.65
N PRO A 334 -5.12 8.54 21.23
CA PRO A 334 -4.88 8.66 22.67
C PRO A 334 -4.77 10.11 23.14
N ASP A 335 -4.46 11.04 22.23
CA ASP A 335 -4.30 12.46 22.50
C ASP A 335 -5.60 13.26 22.23
N TYR A 336 -6.71 12.59 21.91
CA TYR A 336 -7.99 13.26 21.72
C TYR A 336 -8.50 13.88 23.03
N ILE A 337 -8.82 15.17 22.98
CA ILE A 337 -9.41 15.92 24.09
C ILE A 337 -10.85 16.29 23.69
N LYS A 338 -11.81 15.86 24.52
CA LYS A 338 -13.25 16.04 24.31
C LYS A 338 -13.71 17.49 24.47
#